data_AF-A0AAV2PAC2-F1
#
_entry.id   AF-A0AAV2PAC2-F1
#
_cell.length_a   1.000
_cell.length_b   1.000
_cell.length_c   1.000
_cell.angle_alpha   90.00
_cell.angle_beta   90.00
_cell.angle_gamma   90.00
#
_symmetry.space_group_name_H-M   'P 1'
#
loop_
_entity.id
_entity.type
_entity.pdbx_description
1 polymer ?
#
loop_
_entity_poly.entity_id
_entity_poly.type
_entity_poly.pdbx_seq_one_letter_code
_entity_poly.pdbx_strand_id
1 'polypeptide(L)'
;MKYYIPPPDFDNVSFDLNKNFTSTRYKPTSYNKLDDVLRWISENFNLLEKLLSAQGGQWLDIDFICRRGVLKTLLCTPYKKKDKWIICAGKYRGTIYLCEFYTSEREHKYVNATAEDKQFGSWGYKFEQYMVADQPSHKPDPSVPLNECEKFHCIFKANFGDHSLLYAAEIDVGGKYGTILVKKAITWWSQNYLAGVERLICGLRNEQGEVKVIKEYPTHYLSELSKPYNLGKCKMFCKIFLDNVKKIVTKDYNECMYKFYFDGSSDVINYSEIASNDEMYFFLKPWFVDKAENYNSTFQ
;
A
#
# COMPACT_ATOMS: atom_id res chain seq x y z
N MET A 1 0.41 13.17 -13.04
CA MET A 1 0.80 13.68 -11.72
C MET A 1 -0.17 14.78 -11.37
N LYS A 2 -0.74 14.80 -10.16
CA LYS A 2 -1.64 15.87 -9.70
C LYS A 2 -0.89 16.78 -8.71
N TYR A 3 -1.32 18.02 -8.59
CA TYR A 3 -0.73 19.04 -7.73
C TYR A 3 -1.69 19.35 -6.59
N TYR A 4 -1.17 19.41 -5.37
CA TYR A 4 -1.93 19.84 -4.20
C TYR A 4 -2.27 21.34 -4.31
N ILE A 5 -3.57 21.65 -4.29
CA ILE A 5 -4.11 23.01 -4.33
C ILE A 5 -4.91 23.24 -3.04
N PRO A 6 -4.32 23.88 -2.01
CA PRO A 6 -5.00 24.16 -0.76
C PRO A 6 -6.18 25.13 -0.97
N PRO A 7 -7.31 24.98 -0.24
CA PRO A 7 -8.34 26.00 -0.20
C PRO A 7 -7.84 27.27 0.50
N PRO A 8 -8.49 28.42 0.25
CA PRO A 8 -8.06 29.69 0.85
C PRO A 8 -8.27 29.75 2.37
N ASP A 9 -9.23 29.00 2.91
CA ASP A 9 -9.54 28.94 4.33
C ASP A 9 -9.69 27.47 4.75
N PHE A 10 -8.86 27.01 5.69
CA PHE A 10 -8.86 25.63 6.15
C PHE A 10 -9.93 25.37 7.21
N ASP A 11 -10.37 26.41 7.94
CA ASP A 11 -11.33 26.27 9.02
C ASP A 11 -12.78 26.45 8.54
N ASN A 12 -12.97 26.81 7.27
CA ASN A 12 -14.29 27.04 6.68
C ASN A 12 -14.36 26.57 5.22
N VAL A 13 -14.28 25.26 5.01
CA VAL A 13 -14.57 24.63 3.71
C VAL A 13 -16.00 24.08 3.66
N SER A 14 -16.50 23.79 2.47
CA SER A 14 -17.78 23.07 2.31
C SER A 14 -17.67 22.06 1.17
N PHE A 15 -16.92 20.99 1.41
CA PHE A 15 -16.73 19.94 0.43
C PHE A 15 -17.74 18.82 0.64
N ASP A 16 -18.70 18.69 -0.27
CA ASP A 16 -19.64 17.58 -0.28
C ASP A 16 -18.96 16.33 -0.87
N LEU A 17 -18.69 15.34 -0.02
CA LEU A 17 -18.06 14.08 -0.41
C LEU A 17 -19.03 13.12 -1.11
N ASN A 18 -20.33 13.42 -1.14
CA ASN A 18 -21.34 12.65 -1.85
C ASN A 18 -21.63 13.18 -3.26
N LYS A 19 -21.04 14.33 -3.62
CA LYS A 19 -21.26 14.98 -4.91
C LYS A 19 -20.90 14.06 -6.07
N ASN A 20 -21.89 13.80 -6.94
CA ASN A 20 -21.83 12.91 -8.11
C ASN A 20 -21.54 11.44 -7.78
N PHE A 21 -21.85 10.99 -6.57
CA PHE A 21 -21.57 9.62 -6.13
C PHE A 21 -22.21 8.55 -7.04
N THR A 22 -23.43 8.77 -7.52
CA THR A 22 -24.15 7.84 -8.43
C THR A 22 -23.48 7.66 -9.79
N SER A 23 -22.62 8.61 -10.21
CA SER A 23 -21.84 8.56 -11.45
C SER A 23 -20.40 8.12 -11.24
N THR A 24 -20.04 7.65 -10.03
CA THR A 24 -18.67 7.21 -9.71
C THR A 24 -18.26 6.03 -10.58
N ARG A 25 -17.12 6.16 -11.25
CA ARG A 25 -16.44 5.04 -11.90
C ARG A 25 -15.56 4.33 -10.87
N TYR A 26 -16.07 3.22 -10.35
CA TYR A 26 -15.34 2.39 -9.39
C TYR A 26 -14.19 1.63 -10.03
N LYS A 27 -13.17 1.36 -9.21
CA LYS A 27 -12.08 0.44 -9.57
C LYS A 27 -12.65 -0.95 -9.94
N PRO A 28 -12.04 -1.66 -10.90
CA PRO A 28 -12.36 -3.06 -11.13
C PRO A 28 -12.24 -3.86 -9.83
N THR A 29 -13.13 -4.84 -9.65
CA THR A 29 -13.07 -5.78 -8.52
C THR A 29 -11.84 -6.69 -8.59
N SER A 30 -11.23 -6.85 -9.77
CA SER A 30 -9.98 -7.55 -9.95
C SER A 30 -8.86 -6.83 -9.20
N TYR A 31 -8.41 -7.43 -8.11
CA TYR A 31 -7.34 -6.89 -7.28
C TYR A 31 -6.02 -6.88 -8.06
N ASN A 32 -5.58 -5.72 -8.57
CA ASN A 32 -4.25 -5.55 -9.18
C ASN A 32 -3.19 -5.77 -8.10
N LYS A 33 -2.71 -7.02 -7.98
CA LYS A 33 -1.78 -7.49 -6.96
C LYS A 33 -0.47 -6.73 -7.00
N LEU A 34 0.45 -7.10 -7.88
CA LEU A 34 1.72 -6.40 -8.10
C LEU A 34 1.90 -5.97 -9.55
N ASP A 35 0.93 -6.23 -10.42
CA ASP A 35 1.02 -6.10 -11.88
C ASP A 35 1.60 -4.74 -12.34
N ASP A 36 1.08 -3.63 -11.82
CA ASP A 36 1.57 -2.29 -12.17
C ASP A 36 3.00 -2.04 -11.66
N VAL A 37 3.35 -2.60 -10.49
CA VAL A 37 4.70 -2.51 -9.91
C VAL A 37 5.68 -3.33 -10.74
N LEU A 38 5.30 -4.56 -11.11
CA LEU A 38 6.07 -5.44 -11.99
C LEU A 38 6.27 -4.79 -13.36
N ARG A 39 5.26 -4.06 -13.87
CA ARG A 39 5.37 -3.37 -15.17
C ARG A 39 6.40 -2.28 -15.09
N TRP A 40 6.32 -1.43 -14.05
CA TRP A 40 7.31 -0.40 -13.80
C TRP A 40 8.72 -0.98 -13.66
N ILE A 41 8.89 -2.03 -12.85
CA ILE A 41 10.20 -2.71 -12.70
C ILE A 41 10.72 -3.18 -14.05
N SER A 42 9.86 -3.78 -14.88
CA SER A 42 10.25 -4.30 -16.19
C SER A 42 10.68 -3.23 -17.20
N GLU A 43 10.33 -1.98 -16.96
CA GLU A 43 10.72 -0.82 -17.77
C GLU A 43 11.96 -0.13 -17.21
N ASN A 44 12.42 -0.53 -16.02
CA ASN A 44 13.47 0.15 -15.24
C ASN A 44 14.52 -0.85 -14.68
N PHE A 45 14.69 -2.03 -15.30
CA PHE A 45 15.64 -3.03 -14.82
C PHE A 45 17.07 -2.47 -14.68
N ASN A 46 17.50 -1.67 -15.66
CA ASN A 46 18.81 -1.00 -15.68
C ASN A 46 19.06 -0.08 -14.47
N LEU A 47 18.01 0.44 -13.82
CA LEU A 47 18.15 1.28 -12.64
C LEU A 47 18.22 0.47 -11.33
N LEU A 48 17.84 -0.81 -11.40
CA LEU A 48 17.67 -1.69 -10.24
C LEU A 48 18.65 -2.86 -10.23
N GLU A 49 19.31 -3.13 -11.36
CA GLU A 49 20.22 -4.26 -11.53
C GLU A 49 21.40 -4.18 -10.55
N LYS A 50 21.80 -5.35 -10.06
CA LYS A 50 23.00 -5.47 -9.24
C LYS A 50 24.21 -5.57 -10.15
N LEU A 51 24.96 -4.48 -10.26
CA LEU A 51 26.12 -4.31 -11.17
C LEU A 51 27.24 -5.36 -11.04
N LEU A 52 27.21 -6.23 -10.03
CA LEU A 52 28.20 -7.28 -9.79
C LEU A 52 27.51 -8.59 -9.38
N SER A 53 27.19 -9.44 -10.35
CA SER A 53 26.85 -10.85 -10.11
C SER A 53 27.59 -11.74 -11.10
N ALA A 54 28.88 -11.97 -10.85
CA ALA A 54 29.68 -12.94 -11.60
C ALA A 54 29.28 -14.41 -11.33
N GLN A 55 28.36 -14.69 -10.39
CA GLN A 55 27.89 -16.03 -10.09
C GLN A 55 26.43 -16.01 -9.60
N GLY A 56 25.49 -16.42 -10.46
CA GLY A 56 24.16 -16.95 -10.10
C GLY A 56 23.37 -16.23 -9.00
N GLY A 57 23.61 -14.93 -8.81
CA GLY A 57 23.21 -14.17 -7.64
C GLY A 57 21.99 -13.29 -7.90
N GLN A 58 21.48 -12.73 -6.80
CA GLN A 58 20.38 -11.79 -6.77
C GLN A 58 20.52 -10.73 -7.88
N TRP A 59 19.58 -10.71 -8.83
CA TRP A 59 19.68 -9.89 -10.04
C TRP A 59 19.38 -8.39 -9.81
N LEU A 60 18.57 -8.09 -8.80
CA LEU A 60 18.27 -6.71 -8.37
C LEU A 60 19.01 -6.41 -7.07
N ASP A 61 19.45 -5.16 -6.91
CA ASP A 61 19.98 -4.64 -5.65
C ASP A 61 18.82 -4.30 -4.66
N ILE A 62 17.90 -5.26 -4.47
CA ILE A 62 16.67 -5.16 -3.68
C ILE A 62 16.33 -6.53 -3.05
N ASP A 63 16.16 -6.57 -1.73
CA ASP A 63 15.80 -7.77 -0.98
C ASP A 63 14.31 -8.08 -1.07
N PHE A 64 13.47 -7.07 -0.91
CA PHE A 64 12.01 -7.22 -0.91
C PHE A 64 11.30 -6.24 -1.82
N ILE A 65 10.33 -6.75 -2.58
CA ILE A 65 9.45 -5.97 -3.44
C ILE A 65 8.00 -6.13 -2.99
N CYS A 66 7.28 -5.04 -2.74
CA CYS A 66 5.88 -5.13 -2.32
C CYS A 66 5.08 -3.86 -2.61
N ARG A 67 3.80 -3.83 -2.21
CA ARG A 67 3.08 -2.55 -2.04
C ARG A 67 3.25 -2.06 -0.61
N ARG A 68 3.21 -0.73 -0.40
CA ARG A 68 3.22 -0.10 0.93
C ARG A 68 2.19 -0.71 1.88
N GLY A 69 1.04 -1.14 1.35
CA GLY A 69 -0.01 -1.83 2.11
C GLY A 69 0.51 -2.99 2.96
N VAL A 70 1.42 -3.81 2.42
CA VAL A 70 2.07 -4.93 3.13
C VAL A 70 2.86 -4.42 4.34
N LEU A 71 3.75 -3.46 4.14
CA LEU A 71 4.57 -2.88 5.20
C LEU A 71 3.71 -2.20 6.28
N LYS A 72 2.66 -1.48 5.87
CA LYS A 72 1.65 -0.90 6.77
C LYS A 72 0.96 -1.98 7.62
N THR A 73 0.56 -3.08 7.00
CA THR A 73 -0.07 -4.22 7.68
C THR A 73 0.89 -4.81 8.74
N LEU A 74 2.16 -5.03 8.38
CA LEU A 74 3.18 -5.51 9.31
C LEU A 74 3.43 -4.54 10.47
N LEU A 75 3.66 -3.25 10.19
CA LEU A 75 3.88 -2.21 11.21
C LEU A 75 2.69 -2.09 12.18
N CYS A 76 1.47 -2.29 11.71
CA CYS A 76 0.26 -2.19 12.54
C CYS A 76 -0.06 -3.47 13.33
N THR A 77 0.47 -4.63 12.94
CA THR A 77 0.11 -5.94 13.51
C THR A 77 0.23 -6.01 15.04
N PRO A 78 1.28 -5.48 15.70
CA PRO A 78 1.42 -5.55 17.16
C PRO A 78 0.24 -4.94 17.94
N TYR A 79 -0.49 -4.00 17.34
CA TYR A 79 -1.60 -3.28 17.98
C TYR A 79 -2.97 -3.57 17.35
N LYS A 80 -2.99 -4.26 16.21
CA LYS A 80 -4.22 -4.64 15.51
C LYS A 80 -4.40 -6.15 15.49
N LYS A 81 -4.36 -6.77 16.69
CA LYS A 81 -4.47 -8.23 16.85
C LYS A 81 -5.76 -8.84 16.28
N LYS A 82 -6.82 -8.06 16.08
CA LYS A 82 -8.07 -8.53 15.44
C LYS A 82 -8.03 -8.50 13.91
N ASP A 83 -7.07 -7.78 13.32
CA ASP A 83 -6.97 -7.60 11.88
C ASP A 83 -6.20 -8.79 11.30
N LYS A 84 -6.96 -9.82 10.91
CA LYS A 84 -6.40 -10.99 10.23
C LYS A 84 -5.84 -10.60 8.87
N TRP A 85 -4.74 -11.22 8.46
CA TRP A 85 -4.13 -10.96 7.16
C TRP A 85 -3.47 -12.21 6.57
N ILE A 86 -3.35 -12.20 5.23
CA ILE A 86 -2.58 -13.17 4.47
C ILE A 86 -1.56 -12.37 3.65
N ILE A 87 -0.29 -12.74 3.74
CA ILE A 87 0.79 -12.18 2.90
C ILE A 87 1.49 -13.37 2.25
N CYS A 88 1.48 -13.43 0.93
CA CYS A 88 2.22 -14.44 0.18
C CYS A 88 3.56 -13.89 -0.28
N ALA A 89 4.56 -14.76 -0.30
CA ALA A 89 5.90 -14.48 -0.77
C ALA A 89 6.28 -15.40 -1.93
N GLY A 90 6.85 -14.82 -2.99
CA GLY A 90 7.46 -15.54 -4.10
C GLY A 90 8.88 -15.04 -4.29
N LYS A 91 9.86 -15.95 -4.33
CA LYS A 91 11.26 -15.60 -4.59
C LYS A 91 11.55 -15.77 -6.07
N TYR A 92 12.19 -14.78 -6.67
CA TYR A 92 12.64 -14.88 -8.06
C TYR A 92 14.01 -14.23 -8.18
N ARG A 93 14.99 -15.02 -8.63
CA ARG A 93 16.40 -14.60 -8.81
C ARG A 93 16.90 -13.85 -7.57
N GLY A 94 16.73 -14.46 -6.40
CA GLY A 94 17.18 -13.94 -5.11
C GLY A 94 16.35 -12.79 -4.50
N THR A 95 15.43 -12.17 -5.25
CA THR A 95 14.55 -11.10 -4.75
C THR A 95 13.23 -11.69 -4.26
N ILE A 96 12.75 -11.25 -3.09
CA ILE A 96 11.49 -11.75 -2.51
C ILE A 96 10.37 -10.75 -2.76
N TYR A 97 9.32 -11.17 -3.46
CA TYR A 97 8.14 -10.37 -3.72
C TYR A 97 7.07 -10.71 -2.68
N LEU A 98 6.49 -9.70 -2.03
CA LEU A 98 5.44 -9.85 -1.02
C LEU A 98 4.13 -9.25 -1.52
N CYS A 99 3.05 -10.02 -1.43
CA CYS A 99 1.72 -9.61 -1.85
C CYS A 99 0.69 -9.91 -0.76
N GLU A 100 -0.08 -8.90 -0.34
CA GLU A 100 -1.21 -9.07 0.57
C GLU A 100 -2.41 -9.66 -0.17
N PHE A 101 -3.08 -10.62 0.46
CA PHE A 101 -4.31 -11.25 0.00
C PHE A 101 -5.44 -11.02 1.01
N TYR A 102 -6.67 -10.95 0.50
CA TYR A 102 -7.84 -10.90 1.37
C TYR A 102 -8.05 -12.27 2.02
N THR A 103 -8.41 -12.24 3.30
CA THR A 103 -9.00 -13.41 3.95
C THR A 103 -10.37 -13.69 3.34
N SER A 104 -10.85 -14.92 3.42
CA SER A 104 -12.20 -15.26 2.94
C SER A 104 -13.28 -14.36 3.55
N GLU A 105 -13.11 -13.99 4.82
CA GLU A 105 -13.99 -13.05 5.53
C GLU A 105 -13.95 -11.63 4.91
N ARG A 106 -12.77 -11.13 4.55
CA ARG A 106 -12.59 -9.81 3.93
C ARG A 106 -13.07 -9.81 2.48
N GLU A 107 -12.83 -10.89 1.74
CA GLU A 107 -13.32 -11.09 0.38
C GLU A 107 -14.86 -11.08 0.37
N HIS A 108 -15.49 -11.85 1.26
CA HIS A 108 -16.95 -11.87 1.39
C HIS A 108 -17.53 -10.48 1.71
N LYS A 109 -16.89 -9.72 2.61
CA LYS A 109 -17.31 -8.34 2.91
C LYS A 109 -17.12 -7.41 1.71
N TYR A 110 -16.06 -7.58 0.94
CA TYR A 110 -15.77 -6.76 -0.23
C TYR A 110 -16.77 -7.01 -1.37
N VAL A 111 -17.02 -8.29 -1.69
CA VAL A 111 -17.97 -8.70 -2.73
C VAL A 111 -19.40 -8.28 -2.38
N ASN A 112 -19.78 -8.41 -1.11
CA ASN A 112 -21.12 -8.06 -0.63
C ASN A 112 -21.22 -6.63 -0.05
N ALA A 113 -20.28 -5.74 -0.41
CA ALA A 113 -20.30 -4.36 0.06
C ALA A 113 -21.59 -3.64 -0.41
N THR A 114 -22.28 -3.00 0.53
CA THR A 114 -23.50 -2.23 0.24
C THR A 114 -23.18 -0.97 -0.55
N ALA A 115 -24.21 -0.31 -1.12
CA ALA A 115 -24.02 0.99 -1.78
C ALA A 115 -23.45 2.04 -0.82
N GLU A 116 -23.86 2.00 0.45
CA GLU A 116 -23.37 2.86 1.52
C GLU A 116 -21.90 2.55 1.87
N ASP A 117 -21.50 1.28 1.93
CA ASP A 117 -20.09 0.90 2.13
C ASP A 117 -19.19 1.44 1.00
N LYS A 118 -19.66 1.31 -0.25
CA LYS A 118 -18.96 1.86 -1.41
C LYS A 118 -18.85 3.38 -1.31
N GLN A 119 -19.93 4.06 -0.92
CA GLN A 119 -19.95 5.50 -0.70
C GLN A 119 -18.93 5.96 0.33
N PHE A 120 -18.88 5.29 1.48
CA PHE A 120 -17.91 5.58 2.51
C PHE A 120 -16.47 5.30 2.07
N GLY A 121 -16.26 4.30 1.22
CA GLY A 121 -14.97 4.01 0.58
C GLY A 121 -14.52 5.10 -0.40
N SER A 122 -15.47 5.70 -1.13
CA SER A 122 -15.21 6.72 -2.15
C SER A 122 -14.87 8.10 -1.60
N TRP A 123 -15.25 8.38 -0.35
CA TRP A 123 -15.04 9.69 0.28
C TRP A 123 -13.59 10.16 0.32
N GLY A 124 -12.61 9.24 0.43
CA GLY A 124 -11.19 9.60 0.36
C GLY A 124 -10.82 10.18 -1.00
N TYR A 125 -11.15 9.46 -2.07
CA TYR A 125 -10.89 9.92 -3.45
C TYR A 125 -11.69 11.19 -3.78
N LYS A 126 -12.93 11.32 -3.25
CA LYS A 126 -13.70 12.54 -3.45
C LYS A 126 -13.03 13.74 -2.75
N PHE A 127 -12.49 13.55 -1.55
CA PHE A 127 -11.71 14.59 -0.87
C PHE A 127 -10.47 14.97 -1.68
N GLU A 128 -9.74 14.00 -2.23
CA GLU A 128 -8.60 14.27 -3.13
C GLU A 128 -9.01 15.16 -4.30
N GLN A 129 -10.16 14.90 -4.94
CA GLN A 129 -10.69 15.71 -6.04
C GLN A 129 -10.94 17.18 -5.66
N TYR A 130 -11.21 17.48 -4.39
CA TYR A 130 -11.34 18.87 -3.91
C TYR A 130 -9.99 19.54 -3.61
N MET A 131 -8.92 18.77 -3.48
CA MET A 131 -7.61 19.24 -3.00
C MET A 131 -6.52 19.18 -4.06
N VAL A 132 -6.79 18.63 -5.25
CA VAL A 132 -5.77 18.49 -6.30
C VAL A 132 -6.23 18.95 -7.68
N ALA A 133 -5.27 19.37 -8.51
CA ALA A 133 -5.49 19.74 -9.91
C ALA A 133 -4.40 19.16 -10.83
N ASP A 134 -4.63 19.18 -12.15
CA ASP A 134 -3.66 18.67 -13.14
C ASP A 134 -2.45 19.59 -13.37
N GLN A 135 -2.55 20.86 -12.98
CA GLN A 135 -1.47 21.86 -13.07
C GLN A 135 -1.50 22.77 -11.84
N PRO A 136 -0.36 23.34 -11.41
CA PRO A 136 -0.31 24.25 -10.26
C PRO A 136 -1.20 25.50 -10.38
N SER A 137 -1.44 25.97 -11.61
CA SER A 137 -2.27 27.14 -11.90
C SER A 137 -3.77 26.81 -12.03
N HIS A 138 -4.13 25.52 -12.10
CA HIS A 138 -5.50 25.09 -12.22
C HIS A 138 -6.18 24.99 -10.85
N LYS A 139 -7.52 25.03 -10.86
CA LYS A 139 -8.33 24.79 -9.66
C LYS A 139 -8.85 23.36 -9.65
N PRO A 140 -9.04 22.76 -8.46
CA PRO A 140 -9.73 21.50 -8.33
C PRO A 140 -11.14 21.58 -8.94
N ASP A 141 -11.56 20.55 -9.68
CA ASP A 141 -12.89 20.46 -10.27
C ASP A 141 -13.68 19.30 -9.66
N PRO A 142 -14.49 19.55 -8.61
CA PRO A 142 -15.31 18.52 -7.99
C PRO A 142 -16.62 18.26 -8.74
N SER A 143 -16.90 18.97 -9.84
CA SER A 143 -18.10 18.82 -10.66
C SER A 143 -18.03 17.65 -11.63
N VAL A 144 -16.82 17.21 -12.00
CA VAL A 144 -16.67 16.00 -12.80
C VAL A 144 -16.94 14.74 -11.96
N PRO A 145 -17.48 13.67 -12.56
CA PRO A 145 -17.67 12.39 -11.87
C PRO A 145 -16.36 11.86 -11.30
N LEU A 146 -16.43 11.23 -10.13
CA LEU A 146 -15.27 10.62 -9.50
C LEU A 146 -14.81 9.40 -10.31
N ASN A 147 -13.53 9.36 -10.70
CA ASN A 147 -12.91 8.23 -11.35
C ASN A 147 -11.88 7.59 -10.40
N GLU A 148 -12.29 6.55 -9.68
CA GLU A 148 -11.38 5.87 -8.75
C GLU A 148 -10.27 5.10 -9.50
N CYS A 149 -10.39 4.86 -10.81
CA CYS A 149 -9.35 4.17 -11.59
C CYS A 149 -8.09 5.01 -11.81
N GLU A 150 -8.16 6.34 -11.64
CA GLU A 150 -7.00 7.21 -11.74
C GLU A 150 -6.14 7.10 -10.49
N LYS A 151 -4.94 6.53 -10.63
CA LYS A 151 -3.98 6.36 -9.54
C LYS A 151 -2.63 6.93 -9.93
N PHE A 152 -1.95 7.52 -8.95
CA PHE A 152 -0.52 7.78 -9.02
C PHE A 152 0.17 6.94 -7.95
N HIS A 153 1.03 6.04 -8.38
CA HIS A 153 1.93 5.32 -7.50
C HIS A 153 3.30 5.98 -7.56
N CYS A 154 3.88 6.24 -6.41
CA CYS A 154 5.31 6.50 -6.30
C CYS A 154 6.02 5.18 -5.97
N ILE A 155 7.14 4.93 -6.64
CA ILE A 155 8.03 3.81 -6.33
C ILE A 155 9.13 4.34 -5.43
N PHE A 156 9.29 3.71 -4.27
CA PHE A 156 10.29 4.07 -3.27
C PHE A 156 11.34 2.97 -3.15
N LYS A 157 12.62 3.33 -3.27
CA LYS A 157 13.75 2.50 -2.82
C LYS A 157 14.17 3.00 -1.44
N ALA A 158 14.19 2.11 -0.45
CA ALA A 158 14.54 2.45 0.93
C ALA A 158 15.18 1.26 1.64
N ASN A 159 15.79 1.50 2.81
CA ASN A 159 16.26 0.44 3.69
C ASN A 159 15.37 0.35 4.93
N PHE A 160 15.08 -0.87 5.37
CA PHE A 160 14.39 -1.14 6.62
C PHE A 160 15.22 -2.09 7.48
N GLY A 161 15.98 -1.50 8.41
CA GLY A 161 17.11 -2.21 9.01
C GLY A 161 18.13 -2.52 7.92
N ASP A 162 18.55 -3.79 7.85
CA ASP A 162 19.55 -4.26 6.90
C ASP A 162 18.95 -4.79 5.59
N HIS A 163 17.64 -4.61 5.39
CA HIS A 163 16.93 -5.07 4.19
C HIS A 163 16.65 -3.91 3.24
N SER A 164 17.05 -4.09 1.99
CA SER A 164 16.69 -3.20 0.89
C SER A 164 15.26 -3.47 0.40
N LEU A 165 14.46 -2.41 0.29
CA LEU A 165 13.06 -2.47 -0.10
C LEU A 165 12.82 -1.67 -1.38
N LEU A 166 12.01 -2.20 -2.28
CA LEU A 166 11.34 -1.44 -3.33
C LEU A 166 9.83 -1.60 -3.14
N TYR A 167 9.09 -0.50 -3.02
CA TYR A 167 7.65 -0.61 -2.89
C TYR A 167 6.88 0.53 -3.53
N ALA A 168 5.70 0.17 -4.04
CA ALA A 168 4.75 1.13 -4.59
C ALA A 168 3.82 1.66 -3.50
N ALA A 169 3.62 2.96 -3.47
CA ALA A 169 2.73 3.62 -2.54
C ALA A 169 1.73 4.54 -3.28
N GLU A 170 0.43 4.37 -3.00
CA GLU A 170 -0.62 5.33 -3.39
C GLU A 170 -0.54 6.53 -2.45
N ILE A 171 -0.46 7.77 -2.93
CA ILE A 171 -0.53 8.92 -2.03
C ILE A 171 -2.01 9.08 -1.63
N ASP A 172 -2.35 8.66 -0.41
CA ASP A 172 -3.73 8.70 0.10
C ASP A 172 -3.96 10.03 0.86
N VAL A 173 -5.10 10.69 0.61
CA VAL A 173 -5.56 11.84 1.40
C VAL A 173 -6.95 11.56 1.99
N GLY A 174 -7.10 11.55 3.32
CA GLY A 174 -8.43 11.38 3.92
C GLY A 174 -8.51 11.25 5.45
N GLY A 175 -9.55 11.84 6.03
CA GLY A 175 -9.87 11.87 7.47
C GLY A 175 -11.36 11.81 7.79
N LYS A 176 -11.75 11.68 9.07
CA LYS A 176 -13.14 11.84 9.57
C LYS A 176 -13.15 12.91 10.67
N TYR A 177 -14.27 13.62 10.93
CA TYR A 177 -14.40 14.55 12.07
C TYR A 177 -14.09 13.88 13.40
N GLY A 178 -13.59 14.67 14.36
CA GLY A 178 -13.33 14.25 15.73
C GLY A 178 -11.89 13.80 15.97
N THR A 179 -11.51 13.71 17.25
CA THR A 179 -10.18 13.29 17.72
C THR A 179 -9.65 12.14 16.87
N ILE A 180 -8.43 12.29 16.36
CA ILE A 180 -7.75 11.22 15.64
C ILE A 180 -7.71 10.01 16.57
N LEU A 181 -8.51 8.99 16.25
CA LEU A 181 -8.47 7.75 16.99
C LEU A 181 -7.03 7.25 16.98
N VAL A 182 -6.51 6.84 18.12
CA VAL A 182 -5.13 6.32 18.24
C VAL A 182 -4.86 5.22 17.21
N LYS A 183 -5.86 4.37 16.92
CA LYS A 183 -5.84 3.34 15.86
C LYS A 183 -5.70 3.89 14.43
N LYS A 184 -6.20 5.09 14.16
CA LYS A 184 -5.99 5.80 12.89
C LYS A 184 -4.63 6.47 12.86
N ALA A 185 -4.20 7.11 13.95
CA ALA A 185 -2.89 7.76 14.04
C ALA A 185 -1.74 6.79 13.68
N ILE A 186 -1.75 5.56 14.19
CA ILE A 186 -0.73 4.56 13.84
C ILE A 186 -0.77 4.11 12.37
N THR A 187 -1.97 4.04 11.79
CA THR A 187 -2.14 3.69 10.37
C THR A 187 -1.57 4.81 9.50
N TRP A 188 -1.94 6.06 9.78
CA TRP A 188 -1.44 7.22 9.07
C TRP A 188 0.06 7.42 9.25
N TRP A 189 0.56 7.28 10.48
CA TRP A 189 1.99 7.30 10.75
C TRP A 189 2.71 6.26 9.89
N SER A 190 2.24 5.01 9.85
CA SER A 190 2.90 3.96 9.07
C SER A 190 2.91 4.27 7.57
N GLN A 191 1.83 4.85 7.04
CA GLN A 191 1.75 5.23 5.63
C GLN A 191 2.72 6.37 5.29
N ASN A 192 2.77 7.42 6.12
CA ASN A 192 3.62 8.59 5.92
C ASN A 192 5.09 8.27 6.14
N TYR A 193 5.40 7.54 7.22
CA TYR A 193 6.76 7.11 7.56
C TYR A 193 7.40 6.30 6.44
N LEU A 194 6.64 5.37 5.84
CA LEU A 194 7.13 4.60 4.70
C LEU A 194 7.35 5.53 3.50
N ALA A 195 6.34 6.30 3.08
CA ALA A 195 6.46 7.16 1.90
C ALA A 195 7.40 8.39 2.07
N GLY A 196 8.06 8.57 3.21
CA GLY A 196 8.87 9.76 3.50
C GLY A 196 8.05 11.06 3.49
N VAL A 197 6.73 10.97 3.66
CA VAL A 197 5.84 12.13 3.60
C VAL A 197 5.92 12.88 4.93
N GLU A 198 6.22 14.17 4.88
CA GLU A 198 6.43 15.00 6.07
C GLU A 198 5.13 15.51 6.70
N ARG A 199 4.05 15.59 5.92
CA ARG A 199 2.78 16.20 6.31
C ARG A 199 1.59 15.38 5.81
N LEU A 200 0.68 15.09 6.72
CA LEU A 200 -0.64 14.54 6.42
C LEU A 200 -1.67 15.67 6.37
N ILE A 201 -2.51 15.65 5.34
CA ILE A 201 -3.64 16.58 5.20
C ILE A 201 -4.94 15.83 5.46
N CYS A 202 -5.73 16.33 6.39
CA CYS A 202 -6.89 15.63 6.93
C CYS A 202 -8.14 16.50 6.81
N GLY A 203 -9.07 16.11 5.93
CA GLY A 203 -10.42 16.68 5.89
C GLY A 203 -11.29 16.13 7.01
N LEU A 204 -11.78 17.00 7.89
CA LEU A 204 -12.74 16.70 8.93
C LEU A 204 -14.15 16.89 8.37
N ARG A 205 -14.89 15.78 8.21
CA ARG A 205 -16.27 15.76 7.68
C ARG A 205 -17.39 15.46 8.67
N ASN A 206 -18.51 16.17 8.64
CA ASN A 206 -19.70 15.91 9.48
C ASN A 206 -20.37 14.55 9.16
N GLU A 207 -21.46 14.22 9.84
CA GLU A 207 -22.19 12.96 9.63
C GLU A 207 -22.83 12.88 8.24
N GLN A 208 -23.17 14.02 7.66
CA GLN A 208 -23.78 14.15 6.33
C GLN A 208 -22.75 13.98 5.20
N GLY A 209 -21.46 13.85 5.50
CA GLY A 209 -20.41 13.68 4.50
C GLY A 209 -19.84 14.99 3.96
N GLU A 210 -20.07 16.12 4.62
CA GLU A 210 -19.47 17.40 4.23
C GLU A 210 -18.20 17.69 5.05
N VAL A 211 -17.08 17.94 4.37
CA VAL A 211 -15.86 18.47 5.02
C VAL A 211 -16.10 19.95 5.35
N LYS A 212 -15.88 20.31 6.61
CA LYS A 212 -15.96 21.70 7.09
C LYS A 212 -14.62 22.30 7.52
N VAL A 213 -13.70 21.44 7.96
CA VAL A 213 -12.38 21.84 8.45
C VAL A 213 -11.30 20.94 7.85
N ILE A 214 -10.14 21.49 7.53
CA ILE A 214 -8.95 20.77 7.11
C ILE A 214 -7.85 20.99 8.15
N LYS A 215 -7.19 19.91 8.56
CA LYS A 215 -6.05 19.97 9.46
C LYS A 215 -4.82 19.37 8.82
N GLU A 216 -3.69 20.05 8.98
CA GLU A 216 -2.38 19.50 8.67
C GLU A 216 -1.74 18.92 9.92
N TYR A 217 -1.17 17.72 9.78
CA TYR A 217 -0.44 17.05 10.83
C TYR A 217 0.95 16.71 10.32
N PRO A 218 2.01 17.28 10.92
CA PRO A 218 3.36 16.81 10.68
C PRO A 218 3.48 15.33 11.05
N THR A 219 4.20 14.54 10.25
CA THR A 219 4.35 13.10 10.47
C THR A 219 4.96 12.77 11.83
N HIS A 220 5.88 13.62 12.32
CA HIS A 220 6.42 13.46 13.68
C HIS A 220 5.34 13.59 14.76
N TYR A 221 4.36 14.48 14.57
CA TYR A 221 3.25 14.68 15.49
C TYR A 221 2.26 13.50 15.50
N LEU A 222 2.12 12.76 14.39
CA LEU A 222 1.34 11.52 14.38
C LEU A 222 1.89 10.47 15.35
N SER A 223 3.20 10.51 15.64
CA SER A 223 3.82 9.64 16.63
C SER A 223 3.26 9.89 18.03
N GLU A 224 3.10 11.16 18.39
CA GLU A 224 2.52 11.59 19.66
C GLU A 224 1.04 11.20 19.74
N LEU A 225 0.28 11.43 18.68
CA LEU A 225 -1.14 11.04 18.58
C LEU A 225 -1.36 9.52 18.58
N SER A 226 -0.32 8.74 18.27
CA SER A 226 -0.38 7.28 18.31
C SER A 226 -0.19 6.69 19.71
N LYS A 227 0.15 7.51 20.72
CA LYS A 227 0.27 7.05 22.11
C LYS A 227 -1.07 6.46 22.61
N PRO A 228 -1.05 5.33 23.34
CA PRO A 228 0.12 4.69 23.96
C PRO A 228 0.87 3.67 23.08
N TYR A 229 0.62 3.60 21.77
CA TYR A 229 1.34 2.67 20.92
C TYR A 229 2.82 3.02 20.81
N ASN A 230 3.67 2.01 20.94
CA ASN A 230 5.12 2.13 20.86
C ASN A 230 5.55 1.84 19.42
N LEU A 231 5.92 2.89 18.70
CA LEU A 231 6.38 2.78 17.31
C LEU A 231 7.66 1.96 17.15
N GLY A 232 8.51 1.90 18.18
CA GLY A 232 9.66 1.02 18.22
C GLY A 232 9.25 -0.45 18.16
N LYS A 233 8.18 -0.85 18.85
CA LYS A 233 7.62 -2.21 18.76
C LYS A 233 7.07 -2.51 17.36
N CYS A 234 6.42 -1.54 16.72
CA CYS A 234 5.98 -1.67 15.32
C CYS A 234 7.15 -1.94 14.38
N LYS A 235 8.20 -1.12 14.47
CA LYS A 235 9.39 -1.25 13.63
C LYS A 235 10.10 -2.57 13.88
N MET A 236 10.28 -2.93 15.14
CA MET A 236 10.91 -4.19 15.55
C MET A 236 10.15 -5.40 15.02
N PHE A 237 8.82 -5.42 15.15
CA PHE A 237 8.00 -6.50 14.61
C PHE A 237 8.16 -6.63 13.08
N CYS A 238 8.08 -5.52 12.35
CA CYS A 238 8.27 -5.55 10.89
C CYS A 238 9.66 -6.06 10.52
N LYS A 239 10.72 -5.64 11.24
CA LYS A 239 12.09 -6.15 11.02
C LYS A 239 12.18 -7.65 11.28
N ILE A 240 11.69 -8.11 12.44
CA ILE A 240 11.69 -9.54 12.79
C ILE A 240 10.95 -10.36 11.74
N PHE A 241 9.81 -9.87 11.25
CA PHE A 241 9.07 -10.55 10.18
C PHE A 241 9.93 -10.67 8.91
N LEU A 242 10.51 -9.57 8.41
CA LEU A 242 11.36 -9.59 7.22
C LEU A 242 12.60 -10.48 7.39
N ASP A 243 13.25 -10.44 8.57
CA ASP A 243 14.36 -11.33 8.93
C ASP A 243 13.96 -12.81 8.84
N ASN A 244 12.75 -13.17 9.29
CA ASN A 244 12.25 -14.54 9.21
C ASN A 244 11.85 -14.93 7.78
N VAL A 245 11.19 -14.04 7.03
CA VAL A 245 10.85 -14.30 5.63
C VAL A 245 12.11 -14.59 4.82
N LYS A 246 13.19 -13.84 5.00
CA LYS A 246 14.47 -14.07 4.30
C LYS A 246 15.07 -15.46 4.58
N LYS A 247 14.83 -16.01 5.77
CA LYS A 247 15.28 -17.36 6.18
C LYS A 247 14.36 -18.47 5.69
N ILE A 248 13.06 -18.23 5.67
CA ILE A 248 12.02 -19.23 5.33
C ILE A 248 11.88 -19.39 3.82
N VAL A 249 11.86 -18.28 3.08
CA VAL A 249 11.59 -18.25 1.64
C VAL A 249 12.88 -18.56 0.87
N THR A 250 13.13 -19.86 0.68
CA THR A 250 14.37 -20.37 0.09
C THR A 250 14.20 -20.87 -1.34
N LYS A 251 13.07 -21.50 -1.64
CA LYS A 251 12.69 -22.01 -2.97
C LYS A 251 12.23 -20.88 -3.89
N ASP A 252 12.46 -21.03 -5.19
CA ASP A 252 11.99 -20.06 -6.18
C ASP A 252 10.48 -20.21 -6.45
N TYR A 253 9.88 -19.15 -6.99
CA TYR A 253 8.44 -18.99 -7.17
C TYR A 253 7.79 -20.08 -8.06
N ASN A 254 8.57 -20.72 -8.92
CA ASN A 254 8.16 -21.82 -9.79
C ASN A 254 8.14 -23.17 -9.07
N GLU A 255 8.78 -23.28 -7.90
CA GLU A 255 8.69 -24.44 -7.01
C GLU A 255 7.50 -24.28 -6.05
N CYS A 256 7.42 -23.15 -5.35
CA CYS A 256 6.31 -22.84 -4.47
C CYS A 256 6.16 -21.34 -4.18
N MET A 257 4.97 -20.99 -3.68
CA MET A 257 4.70 -19.72 -3.01
C MET A 257 4.63 -19.97 -1.51
N TYR A 258 5.11 -19.04 -0.69
CA TYR A 258 4.99 -19.14 0.76
C TYR A 258 3.82 -18.28 1.22
N LYS A 259 2.82 -18.88 1.87
CA LYS A 259 1.67 -18.17 2.43
C LYS A 259 1.89 -17.95 3.92
N PHE A 260 2.12 -16.71 4.33
CA PHE A 260 2.12 -16.30 5.73
C PHE A 260 0.72 -15.82 6.12
N TYR A 261 0.25 -16.21 7.29
CA TYR A 261 -1.05 -15.75 7.78
C TYR A 261 -1.05 -15.52 9.29
N PHE A 262 -1.82 -14.50 9.68
CA PHE A 262 -2.12 -14.15 11.05
C PHE A 262 -3.64 -14.21 11.23
N ASP A 263 -4.08 -15.08 12.15
CA ASP A 263 -5.50 -15.35 12.38
C ASP A 263 -6.09 -14.54 13.54
N GLY A 264 -5.25 -13.76 14.23
CA GLY A 264 -5.63 -12.95 15.39
C GLY A 264 -6.00 -13.75 16.64
N SER A 265 -5.88 -15.08 16.60
CA SER A 265 -6.21 -15.98 17.72
C SER A 265 -5.00 -16.22 18.63
N SER A 266 -3.81 -16.18 18.04
CA SER A 266 -2.52 -16.37 18.73
C SER A 266 -1.57 -15.22 18.40
N ASP A 267 -0.54 -15.01 19.23
CA ASP A 267 0.56 -14.08 18.92
C ASP A 267 1.60 -14.72 17.98
N VAL A 268 1.15 -15.64 17.11
CA VAL A 268 1.99 -16.42 16.19
C VAL A 268 1.58 -16.13 14.74
N ILE A 269 2.58 -15.98 13.89
CA ILE A 269 2.39 -15.94 12.44
C ILE A 269 2.70 -17.34 11.91
N ASN A 270 1.72 -17.94 11.25
CA ASN A 270 1.88 -19.26 10.65
C ASN A 270 2.29 -19.11 9.19
N TYR A 271 2.93 -20.14 8.63
CA TYR A 271 3.21 -20.20 7.21
C TYR A 271 3.01 -21.60 6.64
N SER A 272 2.72 -21.66 5.34
CA SER A 272 2.64 -22.90 4.57
C SER A 272 3.23 -22.70 3.17
N GLU A 273 3.81 -23.76 2.61
CA GLU A 273 4.14 -23.79 1.18
C GLU A 273 2.88 -24.07 0.36
N ILE A 274 2.70 -23.31 -0.71
CA ILE A 274 1.61 -23.41 -1.67
C ILE A 274 2.21 -23.84 -3.00
N ALA A 275 1.61 -24.83 -3.66
CA ALA A 275 2.09 -25.34 -4.94
C ALA A 275 2.13 -24.22 -6.00
N SER A 276 3.14 -24.25 -6.88
CA SER A 276 3.33 -23.22 -7.90
C SER A 276 2.24 -23.18 -8.97
N ASN A 277 1.43 -24.24 -9.10
CA ASN A 277 0.26 -24.31 -9.97
C ASN A 277 -1.04 -23.82 -9.30
N ASP A 278 -0.99 -23.38 -8.03
CA ASP A 278 -2.14 -22.78 -7.36
C ASP A 278 -2.34 -21.34 -7.87
N GLU A 279 -3.34 -21.15 -8.72
CA GLU A 279 -3.66 -19.86 -9.32
C GLU A 279 -4.13 -18.81 -8.29
N MET A 280 -4.63 -19.23 -7.12
CA MET A 280 -5.19 -18.31 -6.13
C MET A 280 -4.08 -17.39 -5.60
N TYR A 281 -2.98 -17.98 -5.13
CA TYR A 281 -1.90 -17.24 -4.48
C TYR A 281 -0.74 -16.89 -5.40
N PHE A 282 -0.74 -17.37 -6.64
CA PHE A 282 0.27 -16.97 -7.62
C PHE A 282 0.05 -15.51 -8.07
N PHE A 283 1.14 -14.73 -8.12
CA PHE A 283 1.08 -13.30 -8.48
C PHE A 283 2.25 -12.78 -9.31
N LEU A 284 3.33 -13.55 -9.49
CA LEU A 284 4.38 -13.21 -10.44
C LEU A 284 3.90 -13.56 -11.85
N LYS A 285 3.82 -12.59 -12.75
CA LYS A 285 3.19 -12.80 -14.05
C LYS A 285 4.16 -13.41 -15.06
N PRO A 286 3.72 -14.34 -15.93
CA PRO A 286 4.57 -14.91 -16.98
C PRO A 286 5.25 -13.84 -17.84
N TRP A 287 4.50 -12.81 -18.29
CA TRP A 287 5.07 -11.70 -19.08
C TRP A 287 6.21 -10.95 -18.36
N PHE A 288 6.18 -10.89 -17.03
CA PHE A 288 7.23 -10.23 -16.25
C PHE A 288 8.48 -11.09 -16.23
N VAL A 289 8.31 -12.40 -16.00
CA VAL A 289 9.39 -13.39 -16.04
C VAL A 289 10.01 -13.43 -17.43
N ASP A 290 9.21 -13.53 -18.49
CA ASP A 290 9.72 -13.59 -19.87
C ASP A 290 10.55 -12.35 -20.21
N LYS A 291 10.06 -11.16 -19.83
CA LYS A 291 10.78 -9.90 -20.05
C LYS A 291 12.05 -9.81 -19.22
N ALA A 292 12.05 -10.35 -18.01
CA ALA A 292 13.21 -10.44 -17.12
C ALA A 292 14.30 -11.38 -17.69
N GLU A 293 13.90 -12.56 -18.16
CA GLU A 293 14.81 -13.53 -18.78
C GLU A 293 15.44 -12.96 -20.06
N ASN A 294 14.64 -12.32 -20.92
CA ASN A 294 15.13 -11.66 -22.14
C ASN A 294 16.10 -10.50 -21.85
N TYR A 295 15.84 -9.70 -20.81
CA TYR A 295 16.76 -8.66 -20.38
C TYR A 295 18.10 -9.28 -19.98
N ASN A 296 18.08 -10.28 -19.10
CA ASN A 296 19.31 -10.93 -18.62
C ASN A 296 20.10 -11.62 -19.74
N SER A 297 19.45 -12.26 -20.71
CA SER A 297 20.15 -12.88 -21.85
C SER A 297 20.79 -11.88 -22.80
N THR A 298 20.38 -10.61 -22.75
CA THR A 298 20.94 -9.53 -23.59
C THR A 298 22.21 -8.92 -22.98
N PHE A 299 22.38 -9.05 -21.65
CA PHE A 299 23.47 -8.41 -20.89
C PHE A 299 24.41 -9.42 -20.18
N GLN A 300 24.27 -10.72 -20.44
CA GLN A 300 25.26 -11.78 -20.15
C GLN A 300 26.13 -12.05 -21.37
#